data_AF-A0AAV9VVF3-F1
#
_entry.id   AF-A0AAV9VVF3-F1
#
_cell.length_a   1.000
_cell.length_b   1.000
_cell.length_c   1.000
_cell.angle_alpha   90.00
_cell.angle_beta   90.00
_cell.angle_gamma   90.00
#
_symmetry.space_group_name_H-M   'P 1'
#
loop_
_entity.id
_entity.type
_entity.pdbx_description
1 polymer ?
#
loop_
_entity_poly.entity_id
_entity_poly.type
_entity_poly.pdbx_seq_one_letter_code
_entity_poly.pdbx_strand_id
1 'polypeptide(L)'
;MHEIITIQLGHYANFVGTHFWNTQESYFTYGESEEASPVDHNIHFRAGLGVGNVETFTPRALIYDLKGGFGSLRKINQLYQDEVDLLKIKNLDLNSLWSGKNETRETSKVEKNKFQQALDEGTEPDHLTDETVRYWSDFNRLFYHPRSSIQYNEYEYANPLTPFDSFDLGSQLFESSDKEEDILDRQFRAFAEECDLMQGLQVLTTVDDAWGGFATSYLNNLRDEYPKTTIWTWALERSEKTTRDRVLSRTAASIQSLIGMLPSCTTYIPINIPRASLKLPTYLKGYEPTSSWRTSALIAAALETSTLPSRLRAAGSRRTLAEVSTLLNANGNQQISTLRLNALGENLEKSKNADPIDFFSDPVDLSWGGEEKHIFAGLEVLRGIEKSHDSHQEPGGTVKDSRESRNYSDLRFPMLSSFPAVFEEQKNDDKSLNLATALRTSSSVVEHLKTSQSLANRIIPLDERETVSNGLGDLYEAYVDGWGSDSDDFYD
;
A
#
# COMPACT_ATOMS: atom_id res chain seq x y z
N MET A 1 -18.71 13.42 -2.39
CA MET A 1 -17.77 12.60 -1.59
C MET A 1 -16.41 12.65 -2.28
N HIS A 2 -15.33 12.09 -1.73
CA HIS A 2 -13.99 12.13 -2.35
C HIS A 2 -13.36 10.74 -2.24
N GLU A 3 -13.96 9.78 -2.92
CA GLU A 3 -13.69 8.35 -2.73
C GLU A 3 -12.32 7.93 -3.26
N ILE A 4 -11.72 6.93 -2.61
CA ILE A 4 -10.45 6.34 -3.00
C ILE A 4 -10.65 4.85 -3.23
N ILE A 5 -10.41 4.40 -4.46
CA ILE A 5 -10.41 2.98 -4.81
C ILE A 5 -9.00 2.42 -4.60
N THR A 6 -8.90 1.28 -3.92
CA THR A 6 -7.62 0.63 -3.65
C THR A 6 -7.49 -0.64 -4.49
N ILE A 7 -6.37 -0.78 -5.20
CA ILE A 7 -6.04 -1.94 -6.02
C ILE A 7 -4.85 -2.65 -5.37
N GLN A 8 -4.97 -3.94 -5.09
CA GLN A 8 -3.95 -4.76 -4.44
C GLN A 8 -3.53 -5.86 -5.39
N LEU A 9 -2.28 -5.82 -5.82
CA LEU A 9 -1.72 -6.68 -6.85
C LEU A 9 -0.66 -7.57 -6.20
N GLY A 10 -1.07 -8.81 -5.91
CA GLY A 10 -0.19 -9.86 -5.44
C GLY A 10 -0.17 -10.08 -3.94
N HIS A 11 0.40 -11.22 -3.57
CA HIS A 11 0.24 -11.79 -2.24
C HIS A 11 0.76 -10.90 -1.11
N TYR A 12 1.96 -10.32 -1.27
CA TYR A 12 2.54 -9.44 -0.25
C TYR A 12 1.85 -8.07 -0.19
N ALA A 13 1.36 -7.56 -1.31
CA ALA A 13 0.52 -6.37 -1.34
C ALA A 13 -0.80 -6.60 -0.56
N ASN A 14 -1.38 -7.79 -0.67
CA ASN A 14 -2.58 -8.18 0.09
C ASN A 14 -2.32 -8.29 1.60
N PHE A 15 -1.11 -8.68 2.03
CA PHE A 15 -0.70 -8.61 3.44
C PHE A 15 -0.72 -7.18 3.98
N VAL A 16 -0.08 -6.23 3.27
CA VAL A 16 -0.11 -4.80 3.64
C VAL A 16 -1.55 -4.26 3.61
N GLY A 17 -2.28 -4.63 2.57
CA GLY A 17 -3.68 -4.29 2.37
C GLY A 17 -4.59 -4.73 3.50
N THR A 18 -4.43 -5.95 3.99
CA THR A 18 -5.26 -6.49 5.08
C THR A 18 -5.05 -5.71 6.38
N HIS A 19 -3.79 -5.37 6.72
CA HIS A 19 -3.51 -4.52 7.88
C HIS A 19 -4.11 -3.13 7.75
N PHE A 20 -3.99 -2.54 6.56
CA PHE A 20 -4.62 -1.25 6.26
C PHE A 20 -6.14 -1.31 6.47
N TRP A 21 -6.83 -2.30 5.91
CA TRP A 21 -8.28 -2.44 6.04
C TRP A 21 -8.74 -2.72 7.46
N ASN A 22 -8.05 -3.61 8.18
CA ASN A 22 -8.33 -3.88 9.58
C ASN A 22 -8.23 -2.59 10.41
N THR A 23 -7.22 -1.76 10.14
CA THR A 23 -7.05 -0.46 10.79
C THR A 23 -8.21 0.48 10.45
N GLN A 24 -8.61 0.55 9.17
CA GLN A 24 -9.75 1.39 8.77
C GLN A 24 -11.08 0.94 9.40
N GLU A 25 -11.31 -0.37 9.53
CA GLU A 25 -12.50 -0.93 10.18
C GLU A 25 -12.60 -0.54 11.65
N SER A 26 -11.47 -0.42 12.34
CA SER A 26 -11.45 -0.05 13.77
C SER A 26 -11.92 1.37 14.08
N TYR A 27 -12.02 2.25 13.06
CA TYR A 27 -12.49 3.62 13.24
C TYR A 27 -14.01 3.75 13.21
N PHE A 28 -14.74 2.69 12.85
CA PHE A 28 -16.20 2.73 12.84
C PHE A 28 -16.73 2.90 14.26
N THR A 29 -17.60 3.88 14.44
CA THR A 29 -18.38 4.07 15.66
C THR A 29 -19.80 3.57 15.41
N TYR A 30 -20.28 2.69 16.28
CA TYR A 30 -21.57 2.00 16.10
C TYR A 30 -22.62 2.46 17.14
N GLY A 31 -22.21 3.24 18.15
CA GLY A 31 -23.12 3.73 19.19
C GLY A 31 -23.78 5.07 18.84
N GLU A 32 -25.09 5.19 19.02
CA GLU A 32 -25.84 6.46 18.86
C GLU A 32 -25.36 7.57 19.81
N SER A 33 -24.69 7.21 20.90
CA SER A 33 -24.13 8.12 21.91
C SER A 33 -22.62 8.38 21.75
N GLU A 34 -21.96 7.77 20.77
CA GLU A 34 -20.53 7.96 20.53
C GLU A 34 -20.30 9.19 19.64
N GLU A 35 -19.20 9.90 19.87
CA GLU A 35 -18.80 10.99 18.98
C GLU A 35 -18.57 10.44 17.57
N ALA A 36 -18.93 11.22 16.56
CA ALA A 36 -18.70 10.85 15.18
C ALA A 36 -17.20 10.64 14.95
N SER A 37 -16.83 9.49 14.38
CA SER A 37 -15.44 9.17 14.08
C SER A 37 -14.77 10.32 13.33
N PRO A 38 -13.54 10.73 13.72
CA PRO A 38 -12.79 11.78 13.03
C PRO A 38 -12.45 11.39 11.58
N VAL A 39 -12.52 10.09 11.26
CA VAL A 39 -12.30 9.54 9.93
C VAL A 39 -13.63 9.41 9.17
N ASP A 40 -13.62 9.80 7.90
CA ASP A 40 -14.75 9.62 6.99
C ASP A 40 -14.68 8.28 6.27
N HIS A 41 -15.38 7.27 6.81
CA HIS A 41 -15.40 5.91 6.28
C HIS A 41 -15.89 5.82 4.83
N ASN A 42 -16.78 6.72 4.39
CA ASN A 42 -17.36 6.71 3.05
C ASN A 42 -16.34 6.90 1.91
N ILE A 43 -15.14 7.40 2.25
CA ILE A 43 -14.05 7.57 1.27
C ILE A 43 -13.50 6.22 0.82
N HIS A 44 -13.38 5.27 1.75
CA HIS A 44 -12.77 3.97 1.52
C HIS A 44 -13.78 2.82 1.51
N PHE A 45 -14.96 3.01 2.09
CA PHE A 45 -16.02 2.02 2.17
C PHE A 45 -17.20 2.44 1.30
N ARG A 46 -17.92 1.43 0.82
CA ARG A 46 -19.24 1.55 0.21
C ARG A 46 -20.28 0.98 1.16
N ALA A 47 -21.38 1.68 1.34
CA ALA A 47 -22.56 1.15 2.00
C ALA A 47 -23.30 0.22 1.04
N GLY A 48 -23.81 -0.88 1.56
CA GLY A 48 -24.66 -1.84 0.87
C GLY A 48 -25.71 -2.39 1.83
N LEU A 49 -26.64 -3.17 1.30
CA LEU A 49 -27.66 -3.85 2.10
C LEU A 49 -27.30 -5.33 2.17
N GLY A 50 -27.08 -5.82 3.39
CA GLY A 50 -26.83 -7.24 3.65
C GLY A 50 -28.12 -8.02 3.89
N VAL A 51 -27.95 -9.27 4.34
CA VAL A 51 -29.05 -10.14 4.76
C VAL A 51 -29.91 -9.45 5.81
N GLY A 52 -31.23 -9.43 5.60
CA GLY A 52 -32.18 -8.79 6.52
C GLY A 52 -32.32 -7.28 6.35
N ASN A 53 -31.81 -6.70 5.25
CA ASN A 53 -31.88 -5.26 4.97
C ASN A 53 -31.09 -4.39 5.97
N VAL A 54 -30.05 -4.99 6.57
CA VAL A 54 -29.10 -4.31 7.48
C VAL A 54 -28.04 -3.61 6.63
N GLU A 55 -27.71 -2.37 6.98
CA GLU A 55 -26.61 -1.66 6.33
C GLU A 55 -25.28 -2.37 6.60
N THR A 56 -24.53 -2.60 5.53
CA THR A 56 -23.22 -3.24 5.56
C THR A 56 -22.21 -2.34 4.87
N PHE A 57 -20.99 -2.31 5.39
CA PHE A 57 -19.91 -1.55 4.80
C PHE A 57 -18.86 -2.51 4.27
N THR A 58 -18.56 -2.42 2.98
CA THR A 58 -17.48 -3.19 2.36
C THR A 58 -16.42 -2.25 1.78
N PRO A 59 -15.13 -2.60 1.80
CA PRO A 59 -14.08 -1.79 1.20
C PRO A 59 -14.28 -1.57 -0.31
N ARG A 60 -13.90 -0.39 -0.80
CA ARG A 60 -13.71 -0.08 -2.23
C ARG A 60 -12.37 -0.63 -2.71
N ALA A 61 -12.27 -1.95 -2.72
CA ALA A 61 -11.03 -2.68 -2.96
C ALA A 61 -11.17 -3.66 -4.14
N LEU A 62 -10.13 -3.73 -4.96
CA LEU A 62 -9.88 -4.81 -5.91
C LEU A 62 -8.62 -5.55 -5.47
N ILE A 63 -8.75 -6.84 -5.20
CA ILE A 63 -7.74 -7.69 -4.59
C ILE A 63 -7.43 -8.82 -5.56
N TYR A 64 -6.22 -8.81 -6.09
CA TYR A 64 -5.72 -9.77 -7.04
C TYR A 64 -4.71 -10.69 -6.36
N ASP A 65 -4.89 -11.99 -6.53
CA ASP A 65 -3.91 -12.98 -6.10
C ASP A 65 -3.92 -14.20 -7.04
N LEU A 66 -2.89 -15.00 -6.94
CA LEU A 66 -2.80 -16.28 -7.67
C LEU A 66 -3.66 -17.34 -6.97
N LYS A 67 -3.91 -18.42 -7.69
CA LYS A 67 -4.57 -19.61 -7.14
C LYS A 67 -3.86 -20.06 -5.86
N GLY A 68 -4.65 -20.25 -4.80
CA GLY A 68 -4.15 -20.63 -3.48
C GLY A 68 -3.71 -19.45 -2.59
N GLY A 69 -3.55 -18.24 -3.14
CA GLY A 69 -3.12 -17.06 -2.38
C GLY A 69 -4.18 -16.50 -1.41
N PHE A 70 -5.46 -16.71 -1.69
CA PHE A 70 -6.57 -16.28 -0.82
C PHE A 70 -6.70 -17.08 0.49
N GLY A 71 -5.94 -18.17 0.67
CA GLY A 71 -5.98 -18.98 1.89
C GLY A 71 -7.38 -19.50 2.22
N SER A 72 -7.88 -19.19 3.41
CA SER A 72 -9.19 -19.61 3.89
C SER A 72 -10.35 -18.68 3.49
N LEU A 73 -10.04 -17.53 2.87
CA LEU A 73 -11.05 -16.54 2.47
C LEU A 73 -11.90 -17.06 1.30
N ARG A 74 -13.22 -16.92 1.44
CA ARG A 74 -14.17 -17.29 0.40
C ARG A 74 -14.56 -16.07 -0.41
N LYS A 75 -14.62 -16.22 -1.74
CA LYS A 75 -15.13 -15.18 -2.65
C LYS A 75 -16.56 -14.76 -2.30
N ILE A 76 -17.40 -15.71 -1.89
CA ILE A 76 -18.75 -15.45 -1.39
C ILE A 76 -18.70 -15.65 0.12
N ASN A 77 -18.85 -14.56 0.85
CA ASN A 77 -18.96 -14.55 2.31
C ASN A 77 -20.43 -14.57 2.75
N GLN A 78 -20.64 -14.56 4.06
CA GLN A 78 -21.95 -14.67 4.69
C GLN A 78 -22.91 -13.54 4.28
N LEU A 79 -22.40 -12.34 3.97
CA LEU A 79 -23.25 -11.20 3.57
C LEU A 79 -23.98 -11.44 2.23
N TYR A 80 -23.42 -12.25 1.34
CA TYR A 80 -23.91 -12.46 -0.03
C TYR A 80 -24.43 -13.88 -0.26
N GLN A 81 -24.50 -14.71 0.78
CA GLN A 81 -24.82 -16.13 0.65
C GLN A 81 -26.26 -16.33 0.15
N ASP A 82 -27.21 -15.57 0.71
CA ASP A 82 -28.62 -15.60 0.33
C ASP A 82 -28.85 -15.08 -1.10
N GLU A 83 -28.17 -14.00 -1.51
CA GLU A 83 -28.27 -13.48 -2.88
C GLU A 83 -27.78 -14.49 -3.91
N VAL A 84 -26.65 -15.15 -3.63
CA VAL A 84 -26.11 -16.18 -4.51
C VAL A 84 -27.01 -17.41 -4.52
N ASP A 85 -27.55 -17.83 -3.39
CA ASP A 85 -28.44 -18.98 -3.34
C ASP A 85 -29.78 -18.67 -4.05
N LEU A 86 -30.30 -17.45 -3.96
CA LEU A 86 -31.41 -16.95 -4.77
C LEU A 86 -31.08 -16.93 -6.27
N LEU A 87 -29.85 -16.53 -6.65
CA LEU A 87 -29.38 -16.55 -8.03
C LEU A 87 -29.16 -17.98 -8.55
N LYS A 88 -28.68 -18.92 -7.72
CA LYS A 88 -28.57 -20.35 -8.06
C LYS A 88 -29.95 -20.98 -8.25
N ILE A 89 -30.94 -20.59 -7.43
CA ILE A 89 -32.33 -21.02 -7.60
C ILE A 89 -32.89 -20.51 -8.93
N LYS A 90 -32.50 -19.30 -9.37
CA LYS A 90 -32.89 -18.74 -10.67
C LYS A 90 -32.09 -19.30 -11.87
N ASN A 91 -30.82 -19.67 -11.67
CA ASN A 91 -29.89 -20.16 -12.70
C ASN A 91 -29.86 -21.69 -12.83
N LEU A 92 -30.91 -22.40 -12.41
CA LEU A 92 -31.00 -23.86 -12.39
C LEU A 92 -30.92 -24.56 -13.77
N ASP A 93 -30.60 -23.86 -14.86
CA ASP A 93 -30.67 -24.39 -16.23
C ASP A 93 -29.43 -24.16 -17.12
N LEU A 94 -28.31 -23.63 -16.59
CA LEU A 94 -27.09 -23.42 -17.41
C LEU A 94 -26.20 -24.67 -17.50
N ASN A 95 -26.16 -25.50 -16.46
CA ASN A 95 -25.44 -26.79 -16.50
C ASN A 95 -26.14 -27.83 -17.40
N SER A 96 -27.39 -27.60 -17.79
CA SER A 96 -28.12 -28.49 -18.72
C SER A 96 -27.77 -28.23 -20.20
N LEU A 97 -27.05 -27.13 -20.51
CA LEU A 97 -26.71 -26.72 -21.87
C LEU A 97 -25.33 -27.21 -22.36
N TRP A 98 -24.48 -27.74 -21.47
CA TRP A 98 -23.16 -28.26 -21.82
C TRP A 98 -23.07 -29.76 -21.54
N SER A 99 -22.92 -30.58 -22.59
CA SER A 99 -22.86 -32.05 -22.52
C SER A 99 -21.44 -32.61 -22.28
N GLY A 100 -20.47 -31.75 -21.98
CA GLY A 100 -19.10 -32.15 -21.66
C GLY A 100 -19.01 -32.77 -20.26
N LYS A 101 -18.19 -33.82 -20.11
CA LYS A 101 -17.82 -34.33 -18.78
C LYS A 101 -16.96 -33.30 -18.06
N ASN A 102 -17.59 -32.48 -17.23
CA ASN A 102 -16.87 -31.60 -16.31
C ASN A 102 -16.36 -32.46 -15.15
N GLU A 103 -15.07 -32.79 -15.14
CA GLU A 103 -14.39 -33.26 -13.92
C GLU A 103 -14.11 -32.05 -13.03
N THR A 104 -15.04 -31.74 -12.13
CA THR A 104 -14.79 -30.77 -11.05
C THR A 104 -13.85 -31.40 -10.04
N ARG A 105 -12.56 -31.03 -10.07
CA ARG A 105 -11.61 -31.39 -9.02
C ARG A 105 -11.72 -30.36 -7.90
N GLU A 106 -12.38 -30.72 -6.81
CA GLU A 106 -12.44 -29.89 -5.60
C GLU A 106 -11.08 -29.96 -4.89
N THR A 107 -10.33 -28.86 -4.92
CA THR A 107 -9.11 -28.72 -4.10
C THR A 107 -9.48 -28.72 -2.62
N SER A 108 -8.65 -29.33 -1.77
CA SER A 108 -8.82 -29.28 -0.32
C SER A 108 -8.85 -27.83 0.17
N LYS A 109 -9.94 -27.45 0.86
CA LYS A 109 -10.10 -26.10 1.40
C LYS A 109 -9.08 -25.86 2.51
N VAL A 110 -8.43 -24.70 2.48
CA VAL A 110 -7.55 -24.27 3.57
C VAL A 110 -8.39 -24.05 4.82
N GLU A 111 -8.04 -24.73 5.91
CA GLU A 111 -8.74 -24.60 7.18
C GLU A 111 -8.48 -23.23 7.82
N LYS A 112 -9.53 -22.63 8.38
CA LYS A 112 -9.46 -21.39 9.16
C LYS A 112 -8.63 -21.63 10.42
N ASN A 113 -7.75 -20.69 10.75
CA ASN A 113 -7.05 -20.70 12.04
C ASN A 113 -8.03 -20.38 13.19
N LYS A 114 -7.56 -20.52 14.44
CA LYS A 114 -8.39 -20.25 15.63
C LYS A 114 -8.86 -18.80 15.71
N PHE A 115 -8.04 -17.85 15.27
CA PHE A 115 -8.39 -16.44 15.22
C PHE A 115 -9.63 -16.19 14.34
N GLN A 116 -9.63 -16.73 13.12
CA GLN A 116 -10.76 -16.63 12.19
C GLN A 116 -12.01 -17.37 12.70
N GLN A 117 -11.84 -18.50 13.37
CA GLN A 117 -12.95 -19.22 14.00
C GLN A 117 -13.58 -18.39 15.13
N ALA A 118 -12.75 -17.79 15.99
CA ALA A 118 -13.22 -16.94 17.08
C ALA A 118 -13.96 -15.70 16.56
N LEU A 119 -13.48 -15.09 15.48
CA LEU A 119 -14.16 -13.98 14.80
C LEU A 119 -15.52 -14.39 14.23
N ASP A 120 -15.61 -15.55 13.57
CA ASP A 120 -16.89 -16.08 13.06
C ASP A 120 -17.91 -16.32 14.20
N GLU A 121 -17.43 -16.74 15.38
CA GLU A 121 -18.24 -17.03 16.57
C GLU A 121 -18.56 -15.76 17.39
N GLY A 122 -17.96 -14.61 17.06
CA GLY A 122 -18.10 -13.38 17.85
C GLY A 122 -17.48 -13.45 19.24
N THR A 123 -16.51 -14.34 19.44
CA THR A 123 -15.78 -14.50 20.71
C THR A 123 -14.48 -13.70 20.70
N GLU A 124 -13.88 -13.48 21.87
CA GLU A 124 -12.56 -12.82 21.93
C GLU A 124 -11.50 -13.67 21.22
N PRO A 125 -10.83 -13.12 20.20
CA PRO A 125 -9.91 -13.91 19.40
C PRO A 125 -8.58 -14.16 20.12
N ASP A 126 -8.06 -15.37 19.96
CA ASP A 126 -6.71 -15.75 20.41
C ASP A 126 -5.62 -14.85 19.79
N HIS A 127 -4.50 -14.70 20.49
CA HIS A 127 -3.35 -13.98 19.96
C HIS A 127 -2.74 -14.72 18.76
N LEU A 128 -2.58 -14.00 17.64
CA LEU A 128 -1.86 -14.49 16.48
C LEU A 128 -0.36 -14.57 16.75
N THR A 129 0.27 -15.59 16.17
CA THR A 129 1.72 -15.75 16.12
C THR A 129 2.19 -15.94 14.68
N ASP A 130 3.48 -15.77 14.44
CA ASP A 130 4.09 -15.95 13.12
C ASP A 130 3.87 -17.35 12.53
N GLU A 131 3.73 -18.38 13.38
CA GLU A 131 3.43 -19.74 12.94
C GLU A 131 1.97 -19.94 12.52
N THR A 132 1.06 -19.14 13.08
CA THR A 132 -0.39 -19.24 12.81
C THR A 132 -0.82 -18.47 11.56
N VAL A 133 -0.05 -17.46 11.15
CA VAL A 133 -0.35 -16.61 9.99
C VAL A 133 0.42 -17.13 8.79
N ARG A 134 -0.28 -17.77 7.86
CA ARG A 134 0.29 -18.30 6.61
C ARG A 134 -0.13 -17.48 5.40
N TYR A 135 -1.35 -16.97 5.41
CA TYR A 135 -1.94 -16.17 4.35
C TYR A 135 -2.35 -14.80 4.88
N TRP A 136 -2.47 -13.81 4.00
CA TRP A 136 -3.00 -12.49 4.38
C TRP A 136 -4.43 -12.58 4.91
N SER A 137 -5.22 -13.56 4.47
CA SER A 137 -6.58 -13.78 4.95
C SER A 137 -6.68 -14.32 6.37
N ASP A 138 -5.59 -14.86 6.94
CA ASP A 138 -5.61 -15.49 8.27
C ASP A 138 -5.82 -14.49 9.41
N PHE A 139 -5.59 -13.20 9.17
CA PHE A 139 -5.81 -12.11 10.13
C PHE A 139 -6.79 -11.05 9.63
N ASN A 140 -7.45 -11.29 8.50
CA ASN A 140 -8.46 -10.40 7.94
C ASN A 140 -9.70 -10.36 8.83
N ARG A 141 -10.23 -9.16 9.10
CA ARG A 141 -11.45 -8.95 9.90
C ARG A 141 -12.67 -8.61 9.05
N LEU A 142 -12.46 -8.19 7.80
CA LEU A 142 -13.49 -7.58 6.98
C LEU A 142 -14.15 -8.57 6.02
N PHE A 143 -15.39 -8.26 5.65
CA PHE A 143 -16.02 -8.83 4.47
C PHE A 143 -15.78 -7.94 3.25
N TYR A 144 -15.43 -8.58 2.14
CA TYR A 144 -15.28 -7.92 0.85
C TYR A 144 -16.50 -8.15 -0.04
N HIS A 145 -16.75 -7.26 -0.99
CA HIS A 145 -17.75 -7.51 -2.02
C HIS A 145 -17.28 -8.68 -2.91
N PRO A 146 -18.16 -9.55 -3.45
CA PRO A 146 -17.73 -10.69 -4.27
C PRO A 146 -16.95 -10.31 -5.54
N ARG A 147 -17.12 -9.06 -6.02
CA ARG A 147 -16.33 -8.50 -7.14
C ARG A 147 -14.94 -8.00 -6.73
N SER A 148 -14.68 -7.83 -5.43
CA SER A 148 -13.38 -7.38 -4.93
C SER A 148 -12.32 -8.48 -4.97
N SER A 149 -12.68 -9.76 -5.01
CA SER A 149 -11.72 -10.87 -5.01
C SER A 149 -11.56 -11.47 -6.41
N ILE A 150 -10.39 -11.24 -7.01
CA ILE A 150 -10.02 -11.71 -8.34
C ILE A 150 -8.85 -12.71 -8.22
N GLN A 151 -9.07 -13.93 -8.70
CA GLN A 151 -8.07 -15.00 -8.64
C GLN A 151 -7.69 -15.44 -10.05
N TYR A 152 -6.40 -15.40 -10.35
CA TYR A 152 -5.83 -15.98 -11.57
C TYR A 152 -5.40 -17.43 -11.34
N ASN A 153 -5.71 -18.29 -12.30
CA ASN A 153 -5.56 -19.75 -12.16
C ASN A 153 -4.41 -20.32 -12.98
N GLU A 154 -3.80 -19.50 -13.83
CA GLU A 154 -2.68 -19.80 -14.72
C GLU A 154 -1.41 -20.12 -13.92
N TYR A 155 -1.25 -19.46 -12.77
CA TYR A 155 -0.17 -19.67 -11.83
C TYR A 155 -0.71 -19.96 -10.44
N GLU A 156 0.11 -20.64 -9.64
CA GLU A 156 -0.20 -20.99 -8.25
C GLU A 156 0.75 -20.29 -7.30
N TYR A 157 0.19 -19.77 -6.20
CA TYR A 157 0.96 -19.12 -5.16
C TYR A 157 2.02 -20.08 -4.57
N ALA A 158 3.23 -19.57 -4.37
CA ALA A 158 4.37 -20.31 -3.81
C ALA A 158 4.71 -21.62 -4.54
N ASN A 159 4.45 -21.70 -5.86
CA ASN A 159 4.85 -22.86 -6.67
C ASN A 159 6.32 -22.77 -7.09
N PRO A 160 7.22 -23.68 -6.62
CA PRO A 160 8.64 -23.63 -6.95
C PRO A 160 8.97 -24.14 -8.37
N LEU A 161 8.05 -24.85 -9.03
CA LEU A 161 8.26 -25.43 -10.36
C LEU A 161 7.96 -24.43 -11.48
N THR A 162 6.92 -23.61 -11.28
CA THR A 162 6.48 -22.58 -12.22
C THR A 162 6.32 -21.25 -11.47
N PRO A 163 7.44 -20.61 -11.08
CA PRO A 163 7.38 -19.36 -10.34
C PRO A 163 6.82 -18.23 -11.21
N PHE A 164 6.09 -17.32 -10.57
CA PHE A 164 5.59 -16.09 -11.19
C PHE A 164 6.49 -14.93 -10.76
N ASP A 165 7.70 -14.87 -11.33
CA ASP A 165 8.81 -14.05 -10.81
C ASP A 165 9.46 -13.09 -11.81
N SER A 166 9.09 -13.12 -13.10
CA SER A 166 9.62 -12.20 -14.11
C SER A 166 8.60 -11.18 -14.59
N PHE A 167 9.07 -9.98 -14.89
CA PHE A 167 8.27 -8.87 -15.40
C PHE A 167 7.40 -9.29 -16.60
N ASP A 168 8.01 -9.95 -17.60
CA ASP A 168 7.33 -10.34 -18.84
C ASP A 168 6.16 -11.31 -18.61
N LEU A 169 6.29 -12.26 -17.67
CA LEU A 169 5.20 -13.19 -17.33
C LEU A 169 3.99 -12.44 -16.77
N GLY A 170 4.24 -11.38 -16.00
CA GLY A 170 3.24 -10.47 -15.50
C GLY A 170 2.47 -9.74 -16.59
N SER A 171 3.22 -9.10 -17.49
CA SER A 171 2.67 -8.37 -18.62
C SER A 171 1.85 -9.29 -19.53
N GLN A 172 2.37 -10.49 -19.82
CA GLN A 172 1.66 -11.51 -20.61
C GLN A 172 0.36 -11.98 -19.95
N LEU A 173 0.37 -12.24 -18.64
CA LEU A 173 -0.84 -12.62 -17.90
C LEU A 173 -1.89 -11.52 -17.95
N PHE A 174 -1.48 -10.25 -17.81
CA PHE A 174 -2.40 -9.12 -17.93
C PHE A 174 -3.00 -9.06 -19.34
N GLU A 175 -2.17 -9.10 -20.39
CA GLU A 175 -2.64 -9.02 -21.78
C GLU A 175 -3.58 -10.15 -22.17
N SER A 176 -3.33 -11.38 -21.71
CA SER A 176 -4.24 -12.50 -21.98
C SER A 176 -5.56 -12.32 -21.25
N SER A 177 -5.49 -11.93 -19.98
CA SER A 177 -6.67 -11.75 -19.12
C SER A 177 -7.54 -10.58 -19.60
N ASP A 178 -6.93 -9.48 -20.02
CA ASP A 178 -7.64 -8.29 -20.51
C ASP A 178 -8.38 -8.57 -21.82
N LYS A 179 -7.79 -9.37 -22.73
CA LYS A 179 -8.47 -9.82 -23.97
C LYS A 179 -9.71 -10.67 -23.70
N GLU A 180 -9.71 -11.45 -22.62
CA GLU A 180 -10.81 -12.37 -22.29
C GLU A 180 -11.89 -11.70 -21.44
N GLU A 181 -11.48 -10.90 -20.46
CA GLU A 181 -12.36 -10.40 -19.43
C GLU A 181 -12.64 -8.90 -19.50
N ASP A 182 -11.87 -8.11 -20.27
CA ASP A 182 -11.89 -6.64 -20.22
C ASP A 182 -11.78 -6.15 -18.77
N ILE A 183 -10.56 -6.23 -18.22
CA ILE A 183 -10.31 -6.11 -16.78
C ILE A 183 -10.86 -4.77 -16.27
N LEU A 184 -10.60 -3.69 -17.01
CA LEU A 184 -11.03 -2.36 -16.61
C LEU A 184 -12.55 -2.20 -16.68
N ASP A 185 -13.20 -2.61 -17.77
CA ASP A 185 -14.66 -2.48 -17.91
C ASP A 185 -15.40 -3.32 -16.87
N ARG A 186 -15.03 -4.59 -16.70
CA ARG A 186 -15.81 -5.49 -15.84
C ARG A 186 -15.51 -5.36 -14.37
N GLN A 187 -14.25 -5.10 -14.02
CA GLN A 187 -13.79 -5.15 -12.65
C GLN A 187 -13.68 -3.74 -12.07
N PHE A 188 -12.93 -2.85 -12.72
CA PHE A 188 -12.67 -1.51 -12.19
C PHE A 188 -13.84 -0.53 -12.35
N ARG A 189 -14.43 -0.45 -13.54
CA ARG A 189 -15.49 0.53 -13.87
C ARG A 189 -16.68 0.43 -12.94
N ALA A 190 -17.06 -0.79 -12.52
CA ALA A 190 -18.12 -1.00 -11.55
C ALA A 190 -17.88 -0.27 -10.22
N PHE A 191 -16.65 -0.20 -9.71
CA PHE A 191 -16.32 0.55 -8.49
C PHE A 191 -16.18 2.05 -8.77
N ALA A 192 -15.68 2.42 -9.95
CA ALA A 192 -15.55 3.83 -10.35
C ALA A 192 -16.91 4.51 -10.52
N GLU A 193 -17.89 3.84 -11.12
CA GLU A 193 -19.25 4.35 -11.32
C GLU A 193 -20.04 4.48 -10.00
N GLU A 194 -19.67 3.71 -8.97
CA GLU A 194 -20.22 3.81 -7.62
C GLU A 194 -19.64 4.99 -6.80
N CYS A 195 -18.68 5.74 -7.35
CA CYS A 195 -18.10 6.90 -6.70
C CYS A 195 -18.75 8.18 -7.24
N ASP A 196 -19.18 9.07 -6.34
CA ASP A 196 -19.74 10.37 -6.75
C ASP A 196 -18.66 11.28 -7.33
N LEU A 197 -17.50 11.32 -6.67
CA LEU A 197 -16.35 12.11 -7.10
C LEU A 197 -15.08 11.43 -6.61
N MET A 198 -14.57 10.50 -7.43
CA MET A 198 -13.33 9.80 -7.14
C MET A 198 -12.16 10.80 -6.99
N GLN A 199 -11.52 10.77 -5.83
CA GLN A 199 -10.35 11.58 -5.52
C GLN A 199 -9.08 11.00 -6.14
N GLY A 200 -8.96 9.68 -6.17
CA GLY A 200 -7.79 8.99 -6.71
C GLY A 200 -7.79 7.50 -6.46
N LEU A 201 -6.72 6.87 -6.94
CA LEU A 201 -6.44 5.45 -6.82
C LEU A 201 -5.25 5.21 -5.91
N GLN A 202 -5.37 4.20 -5.06
CA GLN A 202 -4.28 3.69 -4.24
C GLN A 202 -3.89 2.30 -4.75
N VAL A 203 -2.73 2.16 -5.38
CA VAL A 203 -2.25 0.89 -5.92
C VAL A 203 -1.15 0.34 -5.02
N LEU A 204 -1.32 -0.89 -4.55
CA LEU A 204 -0.36 -1.65 -3.77
C LEU A 204 0.12 -2.80 -4.65
N THR A 205 1.41 -2.86 -4.97
CA THR A 205 1.96 -3.94 -5.80
C THR A 205 3.37 -4.28 -5.39
N THR A 206 3.76 -5.54 -5.55
CA THR A 206 5.18 -5.87 -5.61
C THR A 206 5.76 -5.44 -6.96
N VAL A 207 7.01 -4.99 -6.95
CA VAL A 207 7.71 -4.52 -8.17
C VAL A 207 8.91 -5.38 -8.54
N ASP A 208 9.33 -6.26 -7.63
CA ASP A 208 10.50 -7.11 -7.79
C ASP A 208 10.15 -8.54 -8.25
N ASP A 209 8.93 -8.76 -8.73
CA ASP A 209 8.43 -10.01 -9.29
C ASP A 209 7.49 -9.75 -10.49
N ALA A 210 6.79 -10.79 -10.95
CA ALA A 210 5.89 -10.68 -12.10
C ALA A 210 4.69 -9.75 -11.86
N TRP A 211 4.29 -9.46 -10.62
CA TRP A 211 3.25 -8.44 -10.40
C TRP A 211 3.68 -7.06 -10.86
N GLY A 212 4.99 -6.78 -10.93
CA GLY A 212 5.53 -5.56 -11.50
C GLY A 212 5.14 -5.35 -12.97
N GLY A 213 5.22 -6.39 -13.80
CA GLY A 213 4.77 -6.33 -15.19
C GLY A 213 3.25 -6.21 -15.30
N PHE A 214 2.52 -7.03 -14.53
CA PHE A 214 1.05 -6.98 -14.49
C PHE A 214 0.54 -5.58 -14.11
N ALA A 215 1.10 -5.01 -13.04
CA ALA A 215 0.74 -3.68 -12.55
C ALA A 215 1.13 -2.57 -13.53
N THR A 216 2.24 -2.72 -14.25
CA THR A 216 2.64 -1.77 -15.30
C THR A 216 1.58 -1.69 -16.39
N SER A 217 1.18 -2.84 -16.96
CA SER A 217 0.14 -2.89 -17.98
C SER A 217 -1.21 -2.39 -17.47
N TYR A 218 -1.58 -2.76 -16.24
CA TYR A 218 -2.79 -2.28 -15.58
C TYR A 218 -2.80 -0.74 -15.46
N LEU A 219 -1.72 -0.15 -14.94
CA LEU A 219 -1.60 1.28 -14.73
C LEU A 219 -1.64 2.07 -16.04
N ASN A 220 -1.03 1.54 -17.11
CA ASN A 220 -1.06 2.16 -18.43
C ASN A 220 -2.49 2.20 -18.98
N ASN A 221 -3.21 1.07 -18.94
CA ASN A 221 -4.60 1.05 -19.36
C ASN A 221 -5.48 1.99 -18.50
N LEU A 222 -5.25 2.04 -17.18
CA LEU A 222 -5.95 2.98 -16.30
C LEU A 222 -5.66 4.44 -16.66
N ARG A 223 -4.41 4.77 -16.99
CA ARG A 223 -4.03 6.15 -17.35
C ARG A 223 -4.65 6.56 -18.69
N ASP A 224 -4.79 5.62 -19.63
CA ASP A 224 -5.47 5.87 -20.91
C ASP A 224 -6.96 6.14 -20.73
N GLU A 225 -7.64 5.35 -19.89
CA GLU A 225 -9.08 5.49 -19.66
C GLU A 225 -9.42 6.63 -18.67
N TYR A 226 -8.57 6.86 -17.67
CA TYR A 226 -8.73 7.88 -16.64
C TYR A 226 -7.53 8.85 -16.55
N PRO A 227 -7.25 9.67 -17.58
CA PRO A 227 -6.03 10.46 -17.68
C PRO A 227 -5.78 11.45 -16.55
N LYS A 228 -6.84 11.97 -15.93
CA LYS A 228 -6.77 13.02 -14.90
C LYS A 228 -6.78 12.47 -13.48
N THR A 229 -6.97 11.17 -13.30
CA THR A 229 -7.10 10.59 -11.96
C THR A 229 -5.75 10.57 -11.26
N THR A 230 -5.74 10.96 -9.99
CA THR A 230 -4.53 10.85 -9.16
C THR A 230 -4.28 9.38 -8.83
N ILE A 231 -3.09 8.88 -9.17
CA ILE A 231 -2.70 7.48 -8.91
C ILE A 231 -1.49 7.48 -7.98
N TRP A 232 -1.66 6.93 -6.79
CA TRP A 232 -0.59 6.68 -5.84
C TRP A 232 -0.20 5.22 -5.90
N THR A 233 1.06 4.94 -6.21
CA THR A 233 1.58 3.58 -6.33
C THR A 233 2.57 3.32 -5.21
N TRP A 234 2.20 2.41 -4.31
CA TRP A 234 3.05 1.87 -3.25
C TRP A 234 3.78 0.66 -3.81
N ALA A 235 5.02 0.89 -4.24
CA ALA A 235 5.87 -0.09 -4.91
C ALA A 235 6.66 -0.89 -3.89
N LEU A 236 6.20 -2.10 -3.58
CA LEU A 236 6.77 -2.96 -2.56
C LEU A 236 7.93 -3.79 -3.14
N GLU A 237 9.12 -3.58 -2.60
CA GLU A 237 10.30 -4.40 -2.86
C GLU A 237 10.52 -5.37 -1.71
N ARG A 238 10.47 -6.67 -2.01
CA ARG A 238 10.76 -7.69 -1.02
C ARG A 238 12.28 -7.89 -0.91
N SER A 239 12.77 -8.13 0.30
CA SER A 239 14.18 -8.50 0.50
C SER A 239 14.28 -9.90 1.10
N GLU A 240 14.31 -10.91 0.22
CA GLU A 240 14.50 -12.29 0.65
C GLU A 240 15.92 -12.76 0.31
N LYS A 241 16.53 -13.54 1.21
CA LYS A 241 17.81 -14.19 0.94
C LYS A 241 17.61 -15.22 -0.17
N THR A 242 18.26 -15.02 -1.30
CA THR A 242 18.11 -15.89 -2.47
C THR A 242 19.42 -16.04 -3.24
N THR A 243 19.41 -16.88 -4.28
CA THR A 243 20.59 -17.09 -5.14
C THR A 243 20.93 -15.80 -5.88
N ARG A 244 22.20 -15.64 -6.26
CA ARG A 244 22.66 -14.46 -7.00
C ARG A 244 21.83 -14.21 -8.26
N ASP A 245 21.52 -15.25 -9.02
CA ASP A 245 20.77 -15.12 -10.26
C ASP A 245 19.35 -14.60 -10.00
N ARG A 246 18.68 -15.10 -8.95
CA ARG A 246 17.37 -14.59 -8.55
C ARG A 246 17.42 -13.15 -8.05
N VAL A 247 18.49 -12.74 -7.36
CA VAL A 247 18.67 -11.33 -6.99
C VAL A 247 18.75 -10.48 -8.26
N LEU A 248 19.53 -10.88 -9.26
CA LEU A 248 19.65 -10.13 -10.52
C LEU A 248 18.32 -10.05 -11.27
N SER A 249 17.57 -11.16 -11.37
CA SER A 249 16.24 -11.18 -12.00
C SER A 249 15.24 -10.25 -11.29
N ARG A 250 15.22 -10.25 -9.96
CA ARG A 250 14.36 -9.35 -9.17
C ARG A 250 14.75 -7.89 -9.34
N THR A 251 16.05 -7.60 -9.35
CA THR A 251 16.54 -6.24 -9.63
C THR A 251 16.17 -5.79 -11.03
N ALA A 252 16.25 -6.67 -12.04
CA ALA A 252 15.78 -6.37 -13.39
C ALA A 252 14.28 -6.05 -13.40
N ALA A 253 13.45 -6.89 -12.78
CA ALA A 253 12.01 -6.67 -12.67
C ALA A 253 11.67 -5.36 -11.95
N SER A 254 12.39 -5.02 -10.87
CA SER A 254 12.22 -3.77 -10.13
C SER A 254 12.52 -2.54 -10.97
N ILE A 255 13.59 -2.59 -11.78
CA ILE A 255 13.98 -1.51 -12.68
C ILE A 255 12.96 -1.35 -13.83
N GLN A 256 12.56 -2.47 -14.45
CA GLN A 256 11.54 -2.47 -15.52
C GLN A 256 10.20 -1.93 -15.00
N SER A 257 9.80 -2.35 -13.79
CA SER A 257 8.59 -1.86 -13.12
C SER A 257 8.65 -0.37 -12.81
N LEU A 258 9.78 0.12 -12.28
CA LEU A 258 9.96 1.54 -12.02
C LEU A 258 9.77 2.36 -13.30
N ILE A 259 10.50 2.02 -14.37
CA ILE A 259 10.45 2.78 -15.62
C ILE A 259 9.09 2.62 -16.33
N GLY A 260 8.50 1.42 -16.28
CA GLY A 260 7.22 1.13 -16.91
C GLY A 260 6.02 1.80 -16.22
N MET A 261 6.00 1.84 -14.88
CA MET A 261 4.86 2.38 -14.12
C MET A 261 4.88 3.88 -13.96
N LEU A 262 6.07 4.49 -13.84
CA LEU A 262 6.21 5.87 -13.41
C LEU A 262 5.45 6.90 -14.27
N PRO A 263 5.41 6.80 -15.62
CA PRO A 263 4.63 7.71 -16.45
C PRO A 263 3.12 7.70 -16.13
N SER A 264 2.62 6.56 -15.65
CA SER A 264 1.21 6.37 -15.28
C SER A 264 0.92 6.76 -13.83
N CYS A 265 1.94 6.97 -13.00
CA CYS A 265 1.80 7.33 -11.59
C CYS A 265 1.70 8.85 -11.40
N THR A 266 0.90 9.31 -10.45
CA THR A 266 0.97 10.70 -9.96
C THR A 266 2.00 10.83 -8.85
N THR A 267 2.08 9.81 -7.98
CA THR A 267 3.13 9.69 -6.97
C THR A 267 3.54 8.22 -6.89
N TYR A 268 4.83 7.94 -7.00
CA TYR A 268 5.43 6.62 -6.86
C TYR A 268 6.18 6.57 -5.53
N ILE A 269 5.77 5.69 -4.63
CA ILE A 269 6.38 5.53 -3.31
C ILE A 269 7.10 4.19 -3.28
N PRO A 270 8.44 4.16 -3.42
CA PRO A 270 9.19 2.93 -3.26
C PRO A 270 9.17 2.54 -1.78
N ILE A 271 8.82 1.28 -1.53
CA ILE A 271 8.79 0.71 -0.19
C ILE A 271 9.72 -0.49 -0.16
N ASN A 272 10.73 -0.45 0.70
CA ASN A 272 11.66 -1.54 0.93
C ASN A 272 11.49 -2.08 2.35
N ILE A 273 11.59 -3.40 2.50
CA ILE A 273 11.55 -4.05 3.80
C ILE A 273 12.87 -3.76 4.54
N PRO A 274 12.86 -3.12 5.72
CA PRO A 274 14.07 -2.92 6.51
C PRO A 274 14.78 -4.24 6.78
N ARG A 275 16.03 -4.36 6.33
CA ARG A 275 16.82 -5.59 6.46
C ARG A 275 17.31 -5.77 7.90
N ALA A 276 17.55 -7.02 8.30
CA ALA A 276 18.14 -7.37 9.60
C ALA A 276 19.50 -6.69 9.89
N SER A 277 20.23 -6.31 8.84
CA SER A 277 21.53 -5.64 8.94
C SER A 277 21.43 -4.15 9.23
N LEU A 278 20.24 -3.55 9.08
CA LEU A 278 20.01 -2.15 9.39
C LEU A 278 19.88 -2.00 10.91
N LYS A 279 20.50 -0.97 11.48
CA LYS A 279 20.26 -0.60 12.88
C LYS A 279 18.83 -0.09 12.99
N LEU A 280 17.93 -0.93 13.48
CA LEU A 280 16.54 -0.56 13.69
C LEU A 280 16.42 0.34 14.92
N PRO A 281 15.48 1.30 14.90
CA PRO A 281 15.14 2.08 16.06
C PRO A 281 14.72 1.22 17.25
N THR A 282 15.01 1.70 18.46
CA THR A 282 14.80 0.92 19.70
C THR A 282 13.34 0.55 19.98
N TYR A 283 12.39 1.31 19.40
CA TYR A 283 10.96 1.06 19.53
C TYR A 283 10.46 -0.11 18.65
N LEU A 284 11.25 -0.67 17.73
CA LEU A 284 10.86 -1.78 16.85
C LEU A 284 11.31 -3.15 17.41
N LYS A 285 10.96 -3.47 18.65
CA LYS A 285 11.45 -4.68 19.34
C LYS A 285 10.93 -5.99 18.77
N GLY A 286 9.73 -6.01 18.21
CA GLY A 286 9.10 -7.22 17.68
C GLY A 286 9.07 -7.29 16.16
N TYR A 287 9.91 -6.49 15.49
CA TYR A 287 10.07 -6.57 14.04
C TYR A 287 10.90 -7.80 13.65
N GLU A 288 10.40 -8.58 12.69
CA GLU A 288 11.09 -9.76 12.15
C GLU A 288 11.08 -9.66 10.61
N PRO A 289 12.25 -9.45 9.95
CA PRO A 289 12.33 -9.25 8.50
C PRO A 289 11.84 -10.45 7.66
N THR A 290 11.82 -11.65 8.25
CA THR A 290 11.38 -12.86 7.53
C THR A 290 9.87 -13.11 7.60
N SER A 291 9.17 -12.45 8.53
CA SER A 291 7.72 -12.60 8.70
C SER A 291 6.97 -11.57 7.88
N SER A 292 6.30 -12.02 6.80
CA SER A 292 5.45 -11.14 5.98
C SER A 292 4.36 -10.46 6.80
N TRP A 293 3.85 -11.11 7.86
CA TRP A 293 2.84 -10.53 8.76
C TRP A 293 3.37 -9.31 9.51
N ARG A 294 4.61 -9.38 10.02
CA ARG A 294 5.25 -8.28 10.78
C ARG A 294 5.80 -7.18 9.89
N THR A 295 6.44 -7.53 8.78
CA THR A 295 6.99 -6.54 7.85
C THR A 295 5.89 -5.72 7.19
N SER A 296 4.81 -6.37 6.75
CA SER A 296 3.65 -5.68 6.18
C SER A 296 2.90 -4.82 7.19
N ALA A 297 2.88 -5.20 8.48
CA ALA A 297 2.27 -4.38 9.53
C ALA A 297 3.00 -3.04 9.73
N LEU A 298 4.33 -3.05 9.71
CA LEU A 298 5.13 -1.82 9.78
C LEU A 298 4.84 -0.89 8.60
N ILE A 299 4.83 -1.45 7.38
CA ILE A 299 4.52 -0.71 6.16
C ILE A 299 3.08 -0.17 6.21
N ALA A 300 2.12 -0.98 6.62
CA ALA A 300 0.72 -0.59 6.73
C ALA A 300 0.52 0.53 7.75
N ALA A 301 1.23 0.52 8.89
CA ALA A 301 1.17 1.59 9.87
C ALA A 301 1.68 2.93 9.29
N ALA A 302 2.75 2.90 8.49
CA ALA A 302 3.27 4.08 7.82
C ALA A 302 2.37 4.56 6.67
N LEU A 303 1.89 3.64 5.83
CA LEU A 303 0.95 3.93 4.75
C LEU A 303 -0.35 4.54 5.31
N GLU A 304 -0.94 3.90 6.31
CA GLU A 304 -2.19 4.37 6.92
C GLU A 304 -2.00 5.74 7.56
N THR A 305 -0.93 5.95 8.34
CA THR A 305 -0.67 7.23 8.99
C THR A 305 -0.42 8.34 7.96
N SER A 306 0.40 8.09 6.94
CA SER A 306 0.73 9.07 5.89
C SER A 306 -0.48 9.52 5.06
N THR A 307 -1.44 8.61 4.85
CA THR A 307 -2.67 8.88 4.09
C THR A 307 -3.83 9.37 4.94
N LEU A 308 -3.71 9.39 6.28
CA LEU A 308 -4.77 9.82 7.20
C LEU A 308 -5.40 11.17 6.82
N PRO A 309 -4.65 12.22 6.43
CA PRO A 309 -5.23 13.49 6.02
C PRO A 309 -6.26 13.38 4.88
N SER A 310 -6.15 12.38 4.00
CA SER A 310 -7.09 12.20 2.88
C SER A 310 -8.52 11.89 3.32
N ARG A 311 -8.68 11.45 4.57
CA ARG A 311 -9.95 10.95 5.11
C ARG A 311 -10.38 11.57 6.42
N LEU A 312 -9.71 12.62 6.90
CA LEU A 312 -10.18 13.36 8.08
C LEU A 312 -11.41 14.21 7.75
N ARG A 313 -12.39 14.26 8.67
CA ARG A 313 -13.59 15.11 8.54
C ARG A 313 -13.30 16.59 8.76
N ALA A 314 -12.35 16.92 9.64
CA ALA A 314 -12.03 18.29 9.99
C ALA A 314 -11.41 19.03 8.80
N ALA A 315 -12.08 20.09 8.31
CA ALA A 315 -11.69 20.81 7.10
C ALA A 315 -10.27 21.38 7.14
N GLY A 316 -9.75 21.74 8.32
CA GLY A 316 -8.38 22.26 8.48
C GLY A 316 -7.28 21.18 8.45
N SER A 317 -7.64 19.91 8.63
CA SER A 317 -6.69 18.78 8.70
C SER A 317 -6.80 17.86 7.49
N ARG A 318 -7.85 18.01 6.67
CA ARG A 318 -8.08 17.20 5.48
C ARG A 318 -7.19 17.65 4.32
N ARG A 319 -6.58 16.70 3.60
CA ARG A 319 -5.84 16.93 2.34
C ARG A 319 -6.03 15.78 1.37
N THR A 320 -6.50 16.08 0.17
CA THR A 320 -6.69 15.08 -0.88
C THR A 320 -5.35 14.51 -1.37
N LEU A 321 -5.36 13.30 -1.93
CA LEU A 321 -4.17 12.71 -2.55
C LEU A 321 -3.58 13.61 -3.66
N ALA A 322 -4.43 14.29 -4.43
CA ALA A 322 -4.02 15.24 -5.47
C ALA A 322 -3.29 16.47 -4.93
N GLU A 323 -3.77 17.04 -3.81
CA GLU A 323 -3.12 18.17 -3.13
C GLU A 323 -1.75 17.76 -2.59
N VAL A 324 -1.66 16.58 -1.97
CA VAL A 324 -0.39 16.05 -1.46
C VAL A 324 0.58 15.74 -2.60
N SER A 325 0.13 15.14 -3.71
CA SER A 325 0.98 14.94 -4.88
C SER A 325 1.52 16.24 -5.46
N THR A 326 0.70 17.29 -5.50
CA THR A 326 1.09 18.61 -6.01
C THR A 326 2.12 19.28 -5.09
N LEU A 327 1.99 19.08 -3.78
CA LEU A 327 2.99 19.51 -2.80
C LEU A 327 4.33 18.78 -3.02
N LEU A 328 4.29 17.45 -3.13
CA LEU A 328 5.49 16.60 -3.23
C LEU A 328 6.21 16.75 -4.57
N ASN A 329 5.50 16.95 -5.68
CA ASN A 329 6.08 17.13 -7.00
C ASN A 329 6.35 18.63 -7.27
N ALA A 330 7.32 19.20 -6.56
CA ALA A 330 7.56 20.65 -6.54
C ALA A 330 7.88 21.24 -7.93
N ASN A 331 8.65 20.49 -8.74
CA ASN A 331 9.18 20.90 -10.04
C ASN A 331 8.45 20.27 -11.24
N GLY A 332 7.45 19.42 -11.01
CA GLY A 332 6.62 18.80 -12.06
C GLY A 332 7.15 17.48 -12.61
N ASN A 333 8.44 17.19 -12.48
CA ASN A 333 9.11 15.96 -12.94
C ASN A 333 9.63 15.06 -11.80
N GLN A 334 9.19 15.29 -10.56
CA GLN A 334 9.65 14.59 -9.36
C GLN A 334 8.51 13.76 -8.74
N GLN A 335 8.19 12.64 -9.38
CA GLN A 335 7.06 11.78 -9.00
C GLN A 335 7.39 10.77 -7.88
N ILE A 336 8.67 10.50 -7.63
CA ILE A 336 9.15 9.60 -6.58
C ILE A 336 9.17 10.32 -5.23
N SER A 337 8.51 9.75 -4.22
CA SER A 337 8.56 10.23 -2.84
C SER A 337 8.93 9.10 -1.88
N THR A 338 9.89 9.34 -1.00
CA THR A 338 10.33 8.39 0.03
C THR A 338 9.46 8.48 1.27
N LEU A 339 9.36 7.37 2.02
CA LEU A 339 8.56 7.26 3.24
C LEU A 339 9.45 6.95 4.44
N ARG A 340 9.28 7.74 5.50
CA ARG A 340 9.84 7.46 6.82
C ARG A 340 8.74 7.35 7.86
N LEU A 341 8.97 6.50 8.86
CA LEU A 341 8.11 6.33 10.02
C LEU A 341 8.92 6.56 11.29
N ASN A 342 8.29 7.16 12.29
CA ASN A 342 8.81 7.18 13.65
C ASN A 342 7.68 6.89 14.65
N ALA A 343 7.98 6.09 15.68
CA ALA A 343 7.08 5.91 16.81
C ALA A 343 7.45 6.90 17.90
N LEU A 344 6.46 7.67 18.34
CA LEU A 344 6.66 8.81 19.23
C LEU A 344 6.44 8.35 20.68
N GLY A 345 7.41 8.65 21.55
CA GLY A 345 7.31 8.34 22.97
C GLY A 345 6.39 9.30 23.73
N GLU A 346 5.75 8.83 24.80
CA GLU A 346 4.82 9.62 25.64
C GLU A 346 5.43 10.90 26.23
N ASN A 347 6.76 10.97 26.38
CA ASN A 347 7.44 12.13 27.00
C ASN A 347 7.49 13.38 26.12
N LEU A 348 6.98 13.34 24.88
CA LEU A 348 6.91 14.52 24.00
C LEU A 348 6.00 15.62 24.54
N GLU A 349 4.95 15.27 25.30
CA GLU A 349 4.07 16.24 25.96
C GLU A 349 4.76 17.05 27.07
N LYS A 350 5.93 16.60 27.56
CA LYS A 350 6.67 17.27 28.65
C LYS A 350 7.76 18.23 28.16
N SER A 351 7.97 18.35 26.86
CA SER A 351 8.92 19.31 26.29
C SER A 351 8.34 20.73 26.33
N LYS A 352 8.38 21.35 27.52
CA LYS A 352 8.06 22.78 27.73
C LYS A 352 9.20 23.73 27.32
N ASN A 353 10.28 23.21 26.74
CA ASN A 353 11.46 24.01 26.37
C ASN A 353 11.43 24.38 24.88
N ALA A 354 11.84 25.61 24.60
CA ALA A 354 11.66 26.37 23.36
C ALA A 354 12.45 25.87 22.12
N ASP A 355 12.97 24.65 22.13
CA ASP A 355 13.61 24.07 20.94
C ASP A 355 12.57 23.32 20.09
N PRO A 356 12.60 23.48 18.75
CA PRO A 356 11.71 22.73 17.88
C PRO A 356 11.98 21.23 18.02
N ILE A 357 10.95 20.47 18.39
CA ILE A 357 11.02 19.02 18.51
C ILE A 357 11.31 18.42 17.12
N ASP A 358 12.41 17.70 17.01
CA ASP A 358 12.69 16.86 15.85
C ASP A 358 11.97 15.51 16.01
N PHE A 359 10.81 15.39 15.36
CA PHE A 359 9.99 14.18 15.38
C PHE A 359 10.61 13.01 14.59
N PHE A 360 11.74 13.22 13.91
CA PHE A 360 12.40 12.21 13.08
C PHE A 360 13.87 12.04 13.47
N SER A 361 14.17 12.11 14.78
CA SER A 361 15.52 11.91 15.31
C SER A 361 16.06 10.47 15.18
N ASP A 362 15.18 9.46 15.18
CA ASP A 362 15.52 8.04 14.99
C ASP A 362 14.45 7.32 14.12
N PRO A 363 14.26 7.76 12.86
CA PRO A 363 13.20 7.24 12.01
C PRO A 363 13.63 5.91 11.37
N VAL A 364 12.66 5.05 11.10
CA VAL A 364 12.85 3.94 10.17
C VAL A 364 12.59 4.44 8.75
N ASP A 365 13.59 4.30 7.88
CA ASP A 365 13.45 4.52 6.44
C ASP A 365 12.82 3.28 5.80
N LEU A 366 11.66 3.47 5.17
CA LEU A 366 10.91 2.41 4.52
C LEU A 366 11.07 2.44 3.01
N SER A 367 12.00 3.22 2.46
CA SER A 367 12.23 3.37 1.02
C SER A 367 13.65 2.89 0.65
N TRP A 368 14.29 3.51 -0.35
CA TRP A 368 15.63 3.14 -0.80
C TRP A 368 16.76 3.63 0.12
N GLY A 369 16.45 4.39 1.18
CA GLY A 369 17.43 5.05 2.03
C GLY A 369 18.16 6.19 1.31
N GLY A 370 19.44 6.36 1.63
CA GLY A 370 20.31 7.40 1.08
C GLY A 370 20.41 8.65 1.95
N GLU A 371 21.43 9.47 1.67
CA GLU A 371 21.61 10.75 2.35
C GLU A 371 20.67 11.81 1.75
N GLU A 372 19.81 12.40 2.58
CA GLU A 372 18.97 13.53 2.20
C GLU A 372 19.78 14.83 2.20
N LYS A 373 20.64 15.01 1.19
CA LYS A 373 21.42 16.25 1.06
C LYS A 373 20.55 17.46 0.75
N HIS A 374 19.43 17.24 0.06
CA HIS A 374 18.45 18.26 -0.27
C HIS A 374 17.03 17.67 -0.27
N ILE A 375 16.09 18.40 0.33
CA ILE A 375 14.66 18.06 0.36
C ILE A 375 13.94 19.11 -0.50
N PHE A 376 13.35 18.70 -1.62
CA PHE A 376 12.59 19.58 -2.50
C PHE A 376 11.20 19.87 -1.93
N ALA A 377 10.56 18.85 -1.37
CA ALA A 377 9.26 18.96 -0.73
C ALA A 377 9.03 17.84 0.30
N GLY A 378 8.13 18.08 1.25
CA GLY A 378 7.78 17.09 2.26
C GLY A 378 6.41 17.30 2.88
N LEU A 379 5.75 16.20 3.22
CA LEU A 379 4.57 16.17 4.08
C LEU A 379 4.86 15.30 5.30
N GLU A 380 4.82 15.91 6.48
CA GLU A 380 4.87 15.20 7.75
C GLU A 380 3.46 15.07 8.33
N VAL A 381 3.08 13.85 8.71
CA VAL A 381 1.81 13.56 9.38
C VAL A 381 2.12 13.06 10.78
N LEU A 382 1.65 13.80 11.77
CA LEU A 382 1.85 13.57 13.20
C LEU A 382 0.50 13.21 13.81
N ARG A 383 0.41 12.04 14.42
CA ARG A 383 -0.84 11.57 15.03
C ARG A 383 -0.65 11.21 16.51
N GLY A 384 -1.68 11.46 17.31
CA GLY A 384 -1.60 11.38 18.77
C GLY A 384 -0.85 12.54 19.42
N ILE A 385 -0.71 13.66 18.69
CA ILE A 385 -0.06 14.89 19.16
C ILE A 385 -0.98 16.06 18.83
N GLU A 386 -1.35 16.81 19.87
CA GLU A 386 -2.10 18.06 19.71
C GLU A 386 -1.21 19.13 19.07
N LYS A 387 -1.80 19.90 18.15
CA LYS A 387 -1.12 21.06 17.57
C LYS A 387 -0.88 22.09 18.68
N SER A 388 0.37 22.32 19.07
CA SER A 388 0.68 23.37 20.04
C SER A 388 0.29 24.75 19.48
N HIS A 389 -0.41 25.56 20.28
CA HIS A 389 -0.88 26.88 19.88
C HIS A 389 0.26 27.84 19.46
N ASP A 390 1.50 27.57 19.89
CA ASP A 390 2.68 28.42 19.63
C ASP A 390 3.46 28.06 18.36
N SER A 391 3.11 27.00 17.63
CA SER A 391 3.72 26.73 16.32
C SER A 391 3.04 27.58 15.22
N HIS A 392 3.18 28.90 15.30
CA HIS A 392 2.96 29.79 14.16
C HIS A 392 4.11 29.60 13.16
N GLN A 393 4.19 28.42 12.53
CA GLN A 393 4.87 28.30 11.25
C GLN A 393 3.85 28.68 10.18
N GLU A 394 4.20 29.70 9.40
CA GLU A 394 3.43 30.04 8.20
C GLU A 394 3.23 28.77 7.34
N PRO A 395 2.05 28.56 6.76
CA PRO A 395 1.83 27.47 5.82
C PRO A 395 2.76 27.70 4.62
N GLY A 396 3.84 26.94 4.56
CA GLY A 396 4.86 27.09 3.52
C GLY A 396 6.01 28.03 3.89
N GLY A 397 6.54 27.94 5.11
CA GLY A 397 7.87 28.46 5.41
C GLY A 397 8.88 27.82 4.46
N THR A 398 9.17 28.48 3.34
CA THR A 398 10.25 28.12 2.43
C THR A 398 11.56 28.28 3.19
N VAL A 399 12.03 27.19 3.80
CA VAL A 399 13.47 26.96 3.88
C VAL A 399 13.93 27.05 2.44
N LYS A 400 14.87 27.94 2.14
CA LYS A 400 15.29 28.31 0.78
C LYS A 400 15.26 27.08 -0.15
N ASP A 401 14.34 27.09 -1.13
CA ASP A 401 14.14 26.04 -2.13
C ASP A 401 13.50 24.70 -1.67
N SER A 402 12.80 24.66 -0.52
CA SER A 402 12.04 23.49 -0.03
C SER A 402 10.58 23.81 0.33
N ARG A 403 9.63 22.93 -0.05
CA ARG A 403 8.19 23.02 0.28
C ARG A 403 7.77 21.98 1.31
N GLU A 404 7.82 22.33 2.59
CA GLU A 404 7.43 21.41 3.66
C GLU A 404 6.07 21.76 4.28
N SER A 405 5.36 20.73 4.71
CA SER A 405 4.06 20.88 5.36
C SER A 405 3.85 19.84 6.45
N ARG A 406 3.13 20.23 7.51
CA ARG A 406 2.81 19.35 8.64
C ARG A 406 1.30 19.24 8.84
N ASN A 407 0.83 18.02 9.05
CA ASN A 407 -0.54 17.71 9.43
C ASN A 407 -0.54 17.07 10.83
N TYR A 408 -1.43 17.56 11.69
CA TYR A 408 -1.60 17.07 13.06
C TYR A 408 -2.97 16.42 13.20
N SER A 409 -3.04 15.37 14.01
CA SER A 409 -4.28 14.71 14.39
C SER A 409 -4.17 14.14 15.80
N ASP A 410 -5.23 14.29 16.59
CA ASP A 410 -5.27 13.71 17.94
C ASP A 410 -5.57 12.20 17.92
N LEU A 411 -5.97 11.68 16.76
CA LEU A 411 -6.28 10.26 16.57
C LEU A 411 -5.02 9.39 16.65
N ARG A 412 -4.88 8.59 17.70
CA ARG A 412 -3.77 7.63 17.86
C ARG A 412 -3.94 6.40 16.96
N PHE A 413 -2.84 5.75 16.61
CA PHE A 413 -2.86 4.52 15.80
C PHE A 413 -3.34 3.33 16.65
N PRO A 414 -4.39 2.62 16.23
CA PRO A 414 -4.97 1.54 17.04
C PRO A 414 -4.15 0.24 16.92
N MET A 415 -3.81 -0.40 18.05
CA MET A 415 -3.15 -1.71 18.06
C MET A 415 -4.17 -2.83 18.21
N LEU A 416 -4.62 -3.35 17.07
CA LEU A 416 -5.65 -4.40 17.00
C LEU A 416 -5.12 -5.78 17.38
N SER A 417 -6.00 -6.70 17.76
CA SER A 417 -5.65 -8.11 18.01
C SER A 417 -5.08 -8.82 16.77
N SER A 418 -5.45 -8.37 15.57
CA SER A 418 -4.89 -8.84 14.30
C SER A 418 -3.49 -8.28 13.98
N PHE A 419 -3.10 -7.21 14.69
CA PHE A 419 -1.86 -6.48 14.43
C PHE A 419 -0.71 -7.09 15.27
N PRO A 420 0.43 -7.43 14.66
CA PRO A 420 1.54 -8.00 15.39
C PRO A 420 2.16 -6.98 16.34
N ALA A 421 2.68 -7.46 17.47
CA ALA A 421 3.47 -6.64 18.39
C ALA A 421 4.85 -6.29 17.76
N VAL A 422 4.87 -5.36 16.81
CA VAL A 422 6.07 -4.87 16.12
C VAL A 422 6.73 -3.75 16.92
N PHE A 423 5.90 -2.85 17.46
CA PHE A 423 6.32 -1.74 18.30
C PHE A 423 6.48 -2.19 19.75
N GLU A 424 7.35 -1.53 20.50
CA GLU A 424 7.46 -1.67 21.94
C GLU A 424 6.12 -1.33 22.60
N GLU A 425 5.65 -2.19 23.51
CA GLU A 425 4.42 -1.97 24.26
C GLU A 425 4.50 -0.64 25.03
N GLN A 426 3.64 0.31 24.66
CA GLN A 426 3.45 1.53 25.44
C GLN A 426 2.57 1.22 26.65
N LYS A 427 2.87 1.87 27.78
CA LYS A 427 2.15 1.69 29.05
C LYS A 427 0.83 2.47 29.05
N ASN A 428 0.07 2.38 27.97
CA ASN A 428 -1.23 3.03 27.83
C ASN A 428 -2.35 2.00 27.98
N ASP A 429 -3.39 2.37 28.72
CA ASP A 429 -4.57 1.53 28.96
C ASP A 429 -5.33 1.22 27.64
N ASP A 430 -5.24 2.10 26.64
CA ASP A 430 -6.03 2.04 25.39
C ASP A 430 -5.35 1.33 24.21
N LYS A 431 -4.18 0.67 24.39
CA LYS A 431 -3.44 -0.05 23.31
C LYS A 431 -3.36 0.76 22.00
N SER A 432 -2.90 2.00 22.06
CA SER A 432 -2.73 2.87 20.89
C SER A 432 -1.35 3.53 20.87
N LEU A 433 -0.91 3.97 19.68
CA LEU A 433 0.42 4.51 19.44
C LEU A 433 0.39 5.92 18.84
N ASN A 434 1.32 6.76 19.28
CA ASN A 434 1.63 8.02 18.62
C ASN A 434 2.63 7.74 17.49
N LEU A 435 2.31 8.13 16.26
CA LEU A 435 3.15 7.89 15.09
C LEU A 435 3.41 9.20 14.33
N ALA A 436 4.60 9.29 13.75
CA ALA A 436 4.96 10.32 12.78
C ALA A 436 5.35 9.65 11.46
N THR A 437 4.86 10.16 10.34
CA THR A 437 5.34 9.75 9.01
C THR A 437 5.78 10.95 8.20
N ALA A 438 6.84 10.81 7.42
CA ALA A 438 7.27 11.82 6.47
C ALA A 438 7.29 11.23 5.06
N LEU A 439 6.52 11.83 4.16
CA LEU A 439 6.65 11.64 2.72
C LEU A 439 7.54 12.76 2.19
N ARG A 440 8.65 12.44 1.52
CA ARG A 440 9.62 13.43 1.06
C ARG A 440 10.02 13.19 -0.39
N THR A 441 10.14 14.29 -1.13
CA THR A 441 10.81 14.32 -2.42
C THR A 441 12.18 14.92 -2.18
N SER A 442 13.22 14.10 -2.28
CA SER A 442 14.57 14.48 -1.88
C SER A 442 15.64 13.83 -2.77
N SER A 443 16.86 14.34 -2.70
CA SER A 443 18.00 13.79 -3.42
C SER A 443 18.47 12.42 -2.92
N SER A 444 17.84 11.85 -1.88
CA SER A 444 18.23 10.53 -1.36
C SER A 444 18.04 9.40 -2.36
N VAL A 445 17.14 9.57 -3.35
CA VAL A 445 16.88 8.58 -4.40
C VAL A 445 18.01 8.49 -5.44
N VAL A 446 18.87 9.51 -5.52
CA VAL A 446 19.88 9.66 -6.59
C VAL A 446 20.89 8.51 -6.63
N GLU A 447 21.37 8.06 -5.47
CA GLU A 447 22.32 6.94 -5.39
C GLU A 447 21.68 5.63 -5.89
N HIS A 448 20.41 5.41 -5.54
CA HIS A 448 19.66 4.25 -6.01
C HIS A 448 19.49 4.29 -7.53
N LEU A 449 19.05 5.44 -8.10
CA LEU A 449 18.86 5.60 -9.54
C LEU A 449 20.17 5.37 -10.32
N LYS A 450 21.28 5.95 -9.85
CA LYS A 450 22.61 5.75 -10.46
C LYS A 450 23.07 4.29 -10.41
N THR A 451 22.86 3.63 -9.27
CA THR A 451 23.18 2.21 -9.11
C THR A 451 22.32 1.34 -10.03
N SER A 452 21.02 1.61 -10.09
CA SER A 452 20.08 0.94 -10.99
C SER A 452 20.46 1.13 -12.45
N GLN A 453 20.91 2.31 -12.86
CA GLN A 453 21.37 2.57 -14.24
C GLN A 453 22.64 1.75 -14.57
N SER A 454 23.59 1.67 -13.64
CA SER A 454 24.79 0.84 -13.81
C SER A 454 24.46 -0.65 -13.93
N LEU A 455 23.50 -1.13 -13.14
CA LEU A 455 23.04 -2.51 -13.16
C LEU A 455 22.22 -2.82 -14.42
N ALA A 456 21.35 -1.91 -14.85
CA ALA A 456 20.50 -2.07 -16.03
C ALA A 456 21.32 -2.43 -17.27
N ASN A 457 22.47 -1.77 -17.45
CA ASN A 457 23.40 -2.05 -18.54
C ASN A 457 23.95 -3.48 -18.59
N ARG A 458 23.85 -4.23 -17.48
CA ARG A 458 24.35 -5.60 -17.35
C ARG A 458 23.25 -6.65 -17.35
N ILE A 459 22.09 -6.33 -16.79
CA ILE A 459 21.04 -7.32 -16.51
C ILE A 459 19.81 -7.21 -17.42
N ILE A 460 19.57 -6.04 -18.02
CA ILE A 460 18.42 -5.82 -18.91
C ILE A 460 18.77 -6.30 -20.33
N PRO A 461 17.82 -6.96 -21.03
CA PRO A 461 17.94 -7.33 -22.44
C PRO A 461 18.35 -6.16 -23.34
N LEU A 462 19.05 -6.45 -24.44
CA LEU A 462 19.67 -5.43 -25.31
C LEU A 462 18.65 -4.51 -25.98
N ASP A 463 17.48 -5.02 -26.30
CA ASP A 463 16.37 -4.35 -26.96
C ASP A 463 15.68 -3.30 -26.07
N GLU A 464 15.62 -3.52 -24.75
CA GLU A 464 15.01 -2.57 -23.81
C GLU A 464 16.02 -1.66 -23.10
N ARG A 465 17.30 -2.04 -23.13
CA ARG A 465 18.35 -1.38 -22.33
C ARG A 465 18.47 0.12 -22.58
N GLU A 466 18.36 0.55 -23.84
CA GLU A 466 18.48 1.96 -24.19
C GLU A 466 17.34 2.77 -23.55
N THR A 467 16.09 2.31 -23.73
CA THR A 467 14.90 2.94 -23.13
C THR A 467 14.98 3.00 -21.62
N VAL A 468 15.36 1.89 -20.97
CA VAL A 468 15.50 1.83 -19.50
C VAL A 468 16.63 2.72 -19.00
N SER A 469 17.79 2.70 -19.65
CA SER A 469 18.95 3.50 -19.23
C SER A 469 18.72 4.99 -19.41
N ASN A 470 18.04 5.40 -20.49
CA ASN A 470 17.67 6.79 -20.73
C ASN A 470 16.62 7.25 -19.71
N GLY A 471 15.57 6.46 -19.47
CA GLY A 471 14.55 6.78 -18.46
C GLY A 471 15.14 6.93 -17.06
N LEU A 472 16.09 6.09 -16.66
CA LEU A 472 16.81 6.24 -15.39
C LEU A 472 17.72 7.50 -15.37
N GLY A 473 18.28 7.89 -16.51
CA GLY A 473 19.07 9.11 -16.66
C GLY A 473 18.22 10.37 -16.49
N ASP A 474 17.08 10.44 -17.17
CA ASP A 474 16.12 11.55 -17.06
C ASP A 474 15.61 11.70 -15.62
N LEU A 475 15.34 10.58 -14.95
CA LEU A 475 14.98 10.59 -13.52
C LEU A 475 16.12 11.04 -12.64
N TYR A 476 17.34 10.57 -12.88
CA TYR A 476 18.50 11.03 -12.13
C TYR A 476 18.65 12.55 -12.23
N GLU A 477 18.53 13.13 -13.43
CA GLU A 477 18.63 14.57 -13.65
C GLU A 477 17.55 15.34 -12.89
N ALA A 478 16.29 14.87 -12.89
CA ALA A 478 15.19 15.52 -12.17
C ALA A 478 15.40 15.66 -10.64
N TYR A 479 16.27 14.83 -10.05
CA TYR A 479 16.57 14.83 -8.61
C TYR A 479 17.96 15.42 -8.28
N VAL A 480 18.69 15.89 -9.29
CA VAL A 480 19.98 16.59 -9.16
C VAL A 480 19.87 18.05 -9.62
N ASP A 481 19.06 18.32 -10.64
CA ASP A 481 18.89 19.64 -11.24
C ASP A 481 18.32 20.66 -10.24
N GLY A 482 18.86 21.88 -10.27
CA GLY A 482 18.52 22.97 -9.35
C GLY A 482 19.27 23.00 -8.00
N TRP A 483 19.99 21.94 -7.61
CA TRP A 483 20.82 21.94 -6.38
C TRP A 483 22.29 21.57 -6.62
N GLY A 484 22.57 20.66 -7.56
CA GLY A 484 23.93 20.21 -7.88
C GLY A 484 24.64 20.99 -8.99
N SER A 485 23.96 21.91 -9.69
CA SER A 485 24.52 22.61 -10.86
C SER A 485 25.55 23.69 -10.53
N ASP A 486 25.66 24.10 -9.26
CA ASP A 486 26.60 25.16 -8.83
C ASP A 486 27.89 24.61 -8.19
N SER A 487 28.04 23.29 -8.05
CA SER A 487 29.30 22.69 -7.61
C SER A 487 30.15 22.29 -8.81
N ASP A 488 30.67 23.29 -9.52
CA ASP A 488 31.92 23.15 -10.26
C ASP A 488 33.04 22.89 -9.23
N ASP A 489 33.26 21.63 -8.86
CA ASP A 489 34.56 21.18 -8.36
C ASP A 489 35.53 21.08 -9.55
N PHE A 490 35.83 22.23 -10.14
CA PHE A 490 37.07 22.48 -10.86
C PHE A 490 37.92 23.39 -9.95
N TYR A 491 39.13 22.91 -9.61
CA TYR A 491 40.15 23.49 -8.73
C TYR A 491 40.09 23.06 -7.24
N ASP A 492 40.60 21.87 -6.93
CA ASP A 492 41.98 21.71 -6.38
C ASP A 492 42.47 20.25 -6.42
#